data_AF-A0A7C7C072-F1
#
_entry.id   AF-A0A7C7C072-F1
#
_cell.length_a   1.000
_cell.length_b   1.000
_cell.length_c   1.000
_cell.angle_alpha   90.00
_cell.angle_beta   90.00
_cell.angle_gamma   90.00
#
_symmetry.space_group_name_H-M   'P 1'
#
loop_
_entity.id
_entity.type
_entity.pdbx_description
1 polymer ?
#
loop_
_entity_poly.entity_id
_entity_poly.type
_entity_poly.pdbx_seq_one_letter_code
_entity_poly.pdbx_strand_id
1 'polypeptide(L)'
;MVEKHNPLEQFEIQTLIPIRLGNLDISFTNSSAFMVLAVAAVAILMILAVRPRASIPGRWQILAELSYEFIARLVSDNIGKDGKPYFSLIFTIFMFVLFGNFLGMLPYSFTFTSHIAVTLSMALVIFVLVTIIA
;
A
#
# COMPACT_ATOMS: atom_id res chain seq x y z
N MET A 1 -24.38 -12.83 30.21
CA MET A 1 -23.13 -12.30 29.65
C MET A 1 -23.08 -12.69 28.17
N VAL A 2 -23.82 -12.00 27.31
CA VAL A 2 -23.65 -12.17 25.85
C VAL A 2 -22.72 -11.04 25.46
N GLU A 3 -21.43 -11.33 25.28
CA GLU A 3 -20.53 -10.42 24.57
C GLU A 3 -21.12 -10.25 23.17
N LYS A 4 -21.79 -9.12 22.94
CA LYS A 4 -22.05 -8.62 21.60
C LYS A 4 -20.68 -8.20 21.05
N HIS A 5 -19.91 -9.15 20.52
CA HIS A 5 -18.83 -8.82 19.60
C HIS A 5 -19.47 -8.15 18.40
N ASN A 6 -19.44 -6.82 18.36
CA ASN A 6 -19.92 -6.09 17.21
C ASN A 6 -18.91 -6.33 16.08
N PRO A 7 -19.31 -6.96 14.95
CA PRO A 7 -18.38 -7.27 13.87
C PRO A 7 -17.72 -6.02 13.24
N LEU A 8 -18.20 -4.82 13.58
CA LEU A 8 -17.62 -3.56 13.14
C LEU A 8 -16.50 -3.03 14.03
N GLU A 9 -16.32 -3.55 15.26
CA GLU A 9 -15.27 -3.12 16.19
C GLU A 9 -13.87 -3.30 15.61
N GLN A 10 -13.67 -4.31 14.76
CA GLN A 10 -12.40 -4.56 14.07
C GLN A 10 -11.97 -3.43 13.11
N PHE A 11 -12.91 -2.57 12.70
CA PHE A 11 -12.65 -1.44 11.82
C PHE A 11 -12.58 -0.11 12.58
N GLU A 12 -12.68 -0.12 13.91
CA GLU A 12 -12.58 1.11 14.69
C GLU A 12 -11.15 1.63 14.74
N ILE A 13 -11.00 2.93 14.46
CA ILE A 13 -9.71 3.60 14.52
C ILE A 13 -9.41 3.92 15.98
N GLN A 14 -8.38 3.28 16.52
CA GLN A 14 -7.90 3.54 17.87
C GLN A 14 -6.63 4.38 17.83
N THR A 15 -6.58 5.41 18.67
CA THR A 15 -5.39 6.24 18.87
C THR A 15 -4.38 5.50 19.74
N LEU A 16 -3.19 5.24 19.19
CA LEU A 16 -2.09 4.59 19.89
C LEU A 16 -1.21 5.63 20.60
N ILE A 17 -0.84 6.69 19.88
CA ILE A 17 0.00 7.76 20.41
C ILE A 17 -0.70 9.08 20.12
N PRO A 18 -1.26 9.75 21.15
CA PRO A 18 -1.92 11.02 20.95
C PRO A 18 -0.89 12.11 20.67
N ILE A 19 -0.92 12.70 19.48
CA ILE A 19 -0.02 13.78 19.06
C ILE A 19 -0.90 14.94 18.62
N ARG A 20 -0.88 16.02 19.39
CA ARG A 20 -1.66 17.23 19.09
C ARG A 20 -0.71 18.36 18.71
N LEU A 21 -0.91 18.92 17.52
CA LEU A 21 -0.18 20.09 17.04
C LEU A 21 -1.14 21.28 17.01
N GLY A 22 -1.18 22.04 18.11
CA GLY A 22 -2.16 23.10 18.31
C GLY A 22 -3.59 22.55 18.30
N ASN A 23 -4.41 22.99 17.34
CA ASN A 23 -5.80 22.53 17.16
C ASN A 23 -5.93 21.32 16.21
N LEU A 24 -4.82 20.82 15.65
CA LEU A 24 -4.83 19.66 14.75
C LEU A 24 -4.51 18.39 15.54
N ASP A 25 -5.39 17.39 15.40
CA ASP A 25 -5.17 16.06 15.91
C ASP A 25 -4.40 15.24 14.87
N ILE A 26 -3.10 15.00 15.13
CA ILE A 26 -2.19 14.21 14.29
C ILE A 26 -1.81 12.92 15.03
N SER A 27 -2.73 12.41 15.84
CA SER A 27 -2.48 11.21 16.63
C SER A 27 -2.13 10.01 15.75
N PHE A 28 -1.13 9.27 16.19
CA PHE A 28 -0.77 8.00 15.56
C PHE A 28 -1.82 6.96 15.93
N THR A 29 -2.48 6.39 14.94
CA THR A 29 -3.56 5.41 15.08
C THR A 29 -3.11 4.02 14.66
N ASN A 30 -3.94 3.00 14.96
CA ASN A 30 -3.80 1.67 14.38
C ASN A 30 -3.73 1.73 12.84
N SER A 31 -4.58 2.53 12.20
CA SER A 31 -4.57 2.74 10.75
C SER A 31 -3.21 3.22 10.24
N SER A 32 -2.64 4.26 10.86
CA SER A 32 -1.30 4.74 10.47
C SER A 32 -0.20 3.72 10.76
N ALA A 33 -0.31 2.94 11.84
CA ALA A 33 0.64 1.88 12.16
C ALA A 33 0.69 0.80 11.06
N PHE A 34 -0.47 0.31 10.62
CA PHE A 34 -0.55 -0.70 9.56
C PHE A 34 -0.16 -0.14 8.19
N MET A 35 -0.42 1.14 7.90
CA MET A 35 0.10 1.79 6.70
C MET A 35 1.64 1.87 6.68
N VAL A 36 2.24 2.26 7.81
CA VAL A 36 3.71 2.27 7.96
C VAL A 36 4.27 0.85 7.82
N LEU A 37 3.58 -0.15 8.38
CA LEU A 37 3.96 -1.56 8.25
C LEU A 37 3.88 -2.03 6.80
N ALA A 38 2.86 -1.63 6.04
CA ALA A 38 2.75 -1.93 4.61
C ALA A 38 3.92 -1.32 3.81
N VAL A 39 4.25 -0.05 4.06
CA VAL A 39 5.39 0.61 3.43
C VAL A 39 6.70 -0.07 3.80
N ALA A 40 6.89 -0.42 5.09
CA ALA A 40 8.06 -1.14 5.55
C ALA A 40 8.18 -2.52 4.89
N ALA A 41 7.07 -3.26 4.75
CA ALA A 41 7.06 -4.57 4.11
C ALA A 41 7.43 -4.48 2.62
N VAL A 42 6.89 -3.50 1.89
CA VAL A 42 7.29 -3.22 0.50
C VAL A 42 8.77 -2.83 0.43
N ALA A 43 9.23 -1.94 1.30
CA ALA A 43 10.63 -1.52 1.33
C ALA A 43 11.58 -2.70 1.61
N ILE A 44 11.25 -3.55 2.58
CA ILE A 44 12.01 -4.76 2.90
C ILE A 44 12.05 -5.69 1.69
N LEU A 45 10.91 -5.95 1.02
CA LEU A 45 10.88 -6.77 -0.18
C LEU A 45 11.84 -6.24 -1.25
N MET A 46 11.79 -4.93 -1.52
CA MET A 46 12.65 -4.30 -2.52
C MET A 46 14.13 -4.33 -2.12
N ILE A 47 14.45 -4.06 -0.85
CA ILE A 47 15.84 -4.14 -0.34
C ILE A 47 16.37 -5.58 -0.45
N LEU A 48 15.55 -6.58 -0.10
CA LEU A 48 15.94 -7.99 -0.20
C LEU A 48 16.06 -8.48 -1.64
N ALA A 49 15.32 -7.87 -2.57
CA ALA A 49 15.40 -8.15 -3.99
C ALA A 49 16.68 -7.58 -4.63
N VAL A 50 17.18 -6.45 -4.13
CA VAL A 50 18.45 -5.85 -4.57
C VAL A 50 19.62 -6.62 -3.93
N ARG A 51 19.94 -7.80 -4.49
CA ARG A 51 21.15 -8.55 -4.16
C ARG A 51 22.21 -8.40 -5.25
N PRO A 52 23.52 -8.38 -4.90
CA PRO A 52 24.59 -8.27 -5.87
C PRO A 52 24.50 -9.41 -6.89
N ARG A 53 24.74 -9.05 -8.17
CA ARG A 53 24.56 -9.83 -9.40
C ARG A 53 25.10 -11.26 -9.30
N ALA A 54 24.32 -12.16 -8.71
CA ALA A 54 24.55 -13.58 -8.81
C ALA A 54 23.99 -14.07 -10.15
N SER A 55 24.70 -14.96 -10.84
CA SER A 55 24.22 -15.55 -12.11
C SER A 55 22.93 -16.35 -11.96
N ILE A 56 22.53 -16.69 -10.72
CA ILE A 56 21.28 -17.39 -10.41
C ILE A 56 20.45 -16.46 -9.50
N PRO A 57 19.23 -16.06 -9.92
CA PRO A 57 18.40 -15.16 -9.14
C PRO A 57 17.91 -15.85 -7.86
N GLY A 58 17.92 -15.11 -6.74
CA GLY A 58 17.39 -15.59 -5.47
C GLY A 58 15.86 -15.55 -5.42
N ARG A 59 15.25 -16.25 -4.45
CA ARG A 59 13.77 -16.33 -4.30
C ARG A 59 13.09 -14.95 -4.17
N TRP A 60 13.70 -14.04 -3.40
CA TRP A 60 13.19 -12.68 -3.19
C TRP A 60 13.33 -11.80 -4.43
N GLN A 61 14.41 -11.99 -5.19
CA GLN A 61 14.64 -11.31 -6.46
C GLN A 61 13.59 -11.74 -7.49
N ILE A 62 13.33 -13.05 -7.63
CA ILE A 62 12.29 -13.59 -8.52
C ILE A 62 10.93 -12.98 -8.19
N LEU A 63 10.57 -12.90 -6.90
CA LEU A 63 9.29 -12.34 -6.48
C LEU A 63 9.13 -10.87 -6.89
N ALA A 64 10.20 -10.07 -6.73
CA ALA A 64 10.19 -8.67 -7.14
C ALA A 64 10.20 -8.51 -8.67
N GLU A 65 10.97 -9.34 -9.40
CA GLU A 65 11.02 -9.34 -10.86
C GLU A 65 9.65 -9.70 -11.46
N LEU A 66 8.99 -10.73 -10.94
CA LEU A 66 7.64 -11.11 -11.37
C LEU A 66 6.63 -9.99 -11.13
N SER A 67 6.72 -9.33 -9.98
CA SER A 67 5.84 -8.19 -9.64
C SER A 67 6.09 -7.01 -10.57
N TYR A 68 7.36 -6.67 -10.83
CA TYR A 68 7.75 -5.63 -11.78
C TYR A 68 7.27 -5.94 -13.20
N GLU A 69 7.52 -7.16 -13.69
CA GLU A 69 7.14 -7.57 -15.04
C GLU A 69 5.62 -7.60 -15.22
N PHE A 70 4.88 -8.08 -14.22
CA PHE A 70 3.42 -8.04 -14.22
C PHE A 70 2.88 -6.61 -14.39
N ILE A 71 3.39 -5.67 -13.59
CA ILE A 71 2.96 -4.27 -13.65
C ILE A 71 3.42 -3.61 -14.96
N ALA A 72 4.63 -3.93 -15.44
CA ALA A 72 5.16 -3.37 -16.67
C ALA A 72 4.34 -3.80 -17.89
N ARG A 73 3.94 -5.08 -17.93
CA ARG A 73 3.02 -5.60 -18.94
C ARG A 73 1.66 -4.93 -18.84
N LEU A 74 1.09 -4.82 -17.64
CA LEU A 74 -0.19 -4.13 -17.42
C LEU A 74 -0.16 -2.69 -17.93
N VAL A 75 0.90 -1.93 -17.63
CA VAL A 75 1.07 -0.55 -18.10
C VAL A 75 1.23 -0.50 -19.63
N SER A 76 2.05 -1.38 -20.20
CA SER A 76 2.27 -1.45 -21.65
C SER A 76 1.01 -1.82 -22.42
N ASP A 77 0.20 -2.74 -21.89
CA ASP A 77 -1.01 -3.23 -22.56
C ASP A 77 -2.16 -2.21 -22.50
N ASN A 78 -2.22 -1.39 -21.43
CA ASN A 78 -3.30 -0.40 -21.25
C ASN A 78 -2.95 1.00 -21.78
N ILE A 79 -1.71 1.46 -21.59
CA ILE A 79 -1.29 2.83 -21.93
C ILE A 79 -0.38 2.85 -23.16
N GLY A 80 0.34 1.76 -23.44
CA GLY A 80 1.32 1.70 -24.52
C GLY A 80 2.65 2.33 -24.15
N LYS A 81 3.37 2.83 -25.16
CA LYS A 81 4.75 3.36 -25.01
C LYS A 81 4.82 4.59 -24.10
N ASP A 82 3.73 5.34 -24.01
CA ASP A 82 3.61 6.55 -23.19
C ASP A 82 3.34 6.24 -21.70
N GLY A 83 3.21 4.96 -21.33
CA GLY A 83 3.01 4.52 -19.95
C GLY A 83 4.28 4.56 -19.08
N LYS A 84 5.47 4.67 -19.68
CA LYS A 84 6.76 4.63 -18.95
C LYS A 84 6.89 5.70 -17.84
N PRO A 85 6.52 6.98 -18.05
CA PRO A 85 6.61 7.99 -17.00
C PRO A 85 5.71 7.70 -15.80
N TYR A 86 4.58 7.01 -16.02
CA TYR A 86 3.60 6.67 -14.98
C TYR A 86 3.92 5.36 -14.28
N PHE A 87 4.85 4.57 -14.80
CA PHE A 87 5.15 3.24 -14.29
C PHE A 87 5.48 3.25 -12.79
N SER A 88 6.37 4.16 -12.34
CA SER A 88 6.77 4.23 -10.93
C SER A 88 5.58 4.51 -10.00
N LEU A 89 4.67 5.41 -10.41
CA LEU A 89 3.47 5.72 -9.63
C LEU A 89 2.53 4.52 -9.54
N ILE A 90 2.24 3.88 -10.69
CA ILE A 90 1.36 2.72 -10.77
C ILE A 90 1.95 1.56 -9.95
N PHE A 91 3.26 1.34 -10.05
CA PHE A 91 3.97 0.33 -9.28
C PHE A 91 3.84 0.58 -7.77
N THR A 92 4.09 1.80 -7.30
CA THR A 92 3.99 2.14 -5.87
C THR A 92 2.58 1.94 -5.34
N ILE A 93 1.56 2.41 -6.05
CA ILE A 93 0.16 2.28 -5.63
C ILE A 93 -0.24 0.81 -5.60
N PHE A 94 0.13 0.05 -6.64
CA PHE A 94 -0.15 -1.38 -6.70
C PHE A 94 0.47 -2.12 -5.51
N MET A 95 1.77 -1.92 -5.26
CA MET A 95 2.47 -2.59 -4.16
C MET A 95 1.91 -2.18 -2.80
N PHE A 96 1.60 -0.89 -2.59
CA PHE A 96 1.00 -0.41 -1.36
C PHE A 96 -0.36 -1.05 -1.08
N VAL A 97 -1.25 -1.08 -2.08
CA VAL A 97 -2.58 -1.69 -1.96
C VAL A 97 -2.49 -3.21 -1.79
N LEU A 98 -1.60 -3.87 -2.54
CA LEU A 98 -1.36 -5.32 -2.42
C LEU A 98 -0.95 -5.71 -1.01
N PHE A 99 0.07 -5.05 -0.45
CA PHE A 99 0.52 -5.32 0.91
C PHE A 99 -0.51 -4.89 1.96
N GLY A 100 -1.23 -3.79 1.75
CA GLY A 100 -2.34 -3.41 2.61
C GLY A 100 -3.43 -4.49 2.69
N ASN A 101 -3.77 -5.08 1.55
CA ASN A 101 -4.75 -6.17 1.48
C ASN A 101 -4.22 -7.47 2.09
N PHE A 102 -2.97 -7.84 1.86
CA PHE A 102 -2.34 -9.02 2.48
C PHE A 102 -2.25 -8.89 3.99
N LEU A 103 -1.84 -7.73 4.49
CA LEU A 103 -1.86 -7.46 5.93
C LEU A 103 -3.28 -7.55 6.47
N GLY A 104 -4.27 -7.07 5.73
CA GLY A 104 -5.68 -7.17 6.09
C GLY A 104 -6.22 -8.60 6.23
N MET A 105 -5.57 -9.60 5.63
CA MET A 105 -5.96 -11.01 5.76
C MET A 105 -5.42 -11.67 7.04
N LEU A 106 -4.48 -11.03 7.75
CA LEU A 106 -3.92 -11.57 8.99
C LEU A 106 -4.95 -11.46 10.13
N PRO A 107 -5.10 -12.49 10.98
CA PRO A 107 -5.94 -12.39 12.16
C PRO A 107 -5.41 -11.29 13.08
N TYR A 108 -6.31 -10.52 13.70
CA TYR A 108 -5.99 -9.36 14.54
C TYR A 108 -5.34 -8.16 13.81
N SER A 109 -5.42 -8.13 12.49
CA SER A 109 -4.94 -7.01 11.68
C SER A 109 -6.00 -5.95 11.46
N PHE A 110 -5.55 -4.70 11.25
CA PHE A 110 -6.43 -3.60 10.88
C PHE A 110 -6.39 -3.35 9.37
N THR A 111 -7.56 -3.45 8.71
CA THR A 111 -7.70 -3.25 7.26
C THR A 111 -7.91 -1.77 6.92
N PHE A 112 -6.83 -1.01 6.83
CA PHE A 112 -6.91 0.40 6.42
C PHE A 112 -7.48 0.59 5.00
N THR A 113 -7.40 -0.43 4.14
CA THR A 113 -7.98 -0.41 2.78
C THR A 113 -9.51 -0.49 2.77
N SER A 114 -10.15 -0.92 3.86
CA SER A 114 -11.61 -0.92 4.01
C SER A 114 -12.19 0.49 4.23
N HIS A 115 -11.34 1.46 4.58
CA HIS A 115 -11.77 2.82 4.84
C HIS A 115 -11.86 3.62 3.54
N ILE A 116 -13.06 4.07 3.20
CA ILE A 116 -13.29 4.84 1.98
C ILE A 116 -12.45 6.12 1.93
N ALA A 117 -12.15 6.72 3.08
CA ALA A 117 -11.29 7.89 3.14
C ALA A 117 -9.90 7.63 2.51
N VAL A 118 -9.32 6.45 2.73
CA VAL A 118 -7.99 6.09 2.20
C VAL A 118 -8.05 5.83 0.70
N THR A 119 -9.00 5.01 0.25
CA THR A 119 -9.13 4.64 -1.16
C THR A 119 -9.56 5.82 -2.02
N LEU A 120 -10.49 6.65 -1.52
CA LEU A 120 -10.93 7.86 -2.20
C LEU A 120 -9.80 8.90 -2.29
N SER A 121 -8.99 9.06 -1.23
CA SER A 121 -7.85 9.99 -1.26
C SER A 121 -6.85 9.60 -2.36
N MET A 122 -6.49 8.32 -2.45
CA MET A 122 -5.62 7.83 -3.53
C MET A 122 -6.26 8.04 -4.90
N ALA A 123 -7.54 7.71 -5.06
CA ALA A 123 -8.26 7.89 -6.32
C ALA A 123 -8.31 9.36 -6.76
N LEU A 124 -8.58 10.29 -5.84
CA LEU A 124 -8.61 11.72 -6.12
C LEU A 124 -7.23 12.25 -6.53
N VAL A 125 -6.16 11.82 -5.85
CA VAL A 125 -4.79 12.22 -6.22
C VAL A 125 -4.46 11.76 -7.64
N ILE A 126 -4.75 10.51 -7.99
CA ILE A 126 -4.52 9.98 -9.35
C ILE A 126 -5.38 10.73 -10.36
N PHE A 127 -6.67 10.94 -10.05
CA PHE A 127 -7.60 11.63 -10.94
C PHE A 127 -7.11 13.04 -11.28
N VAL A 128 -6.78 13.84 -10.26
CA VAL A 128 -6.26 15.20 -10.45
C VAL A 128 -4.93 15.19 -11.20
N LEU A 129 -4.01 14.30 -10.84
CA LEU A 129 -2.72 14.18 -11.51
C LEU A 129 -2.89 13.91 -13.01
N VAL A 130 -3.75 12.95 -13.36
CA VAL A 130 -4.01 12.60 -14.76
C VAL A 130 -4.70 13.76 -15.47
N THR A 131 -5.70 14.42 -14.87
CA THR A 131 -6.39 15.56 -15.48
C THR A 131 -5.49 16.78 -15.72
N ILE A 132 -4.45 16.98 -14.90
CA ILE A 132 -3.52 18.11 -15.08
C ILE A 132 -2.48 17.80 -16.16
N ILE A 133 -2.04 16.54 -16.27
CA ILE A 133 -0.96 16.14 -17.18
C ILE A 133 -1.48 15.79 -18.58
N ALA A 134 -2.66 15.18 -18.69
CA ALA A 134 -3.28 14.77 -19.95
C ALA A 134 -4.12 15.89 -20.57
#